data_AF-A0A7C2NZ27-F1
#
_entry.id   AF-A0A7C2NZ27-F1
#
_cell.length_a   1.000
_cell.length_b   1.000
_cell.length_c   1.000
_cell.angle_alpha   90.00
_cell.angle_beta   90.00
_cell.angle_gamma   90.00
#
_symmetry.space_group_name_H-M   'P 1'
#
loop_
_entity.id
_entity.type
_entity.pdbx_description
1 polymer ?
#
loop_
_entity_poly.entity_id
_entity_poly.type
_entity_poly.pdbx_seq_one_letter_code
_entity_poly.pdbx_strand_id
1 'polypeptide(L)' 'MKILFDSSVLIAAFVESHPKHNLALSFLLKAKNKEFELLVSSHTILEIYSVLTSAPFIPKITPQIAKQLIENNIKA' A
#
# COMPACT_ATOMS: atom_id res chain seq x y z
N MET A 1 3.73 -19.61 -0.48
CA MET A 1 3.98 -18.99 0.85
C MET A 1 3.00 -17.85 1.04
N LYS A 2 2.54 -17.59 2.27
CA LYS A 2 1.64 -16.46 2.57
C LYS A 2 2.40 -15.40 3.36
N ILE A 3 2.29 -14.13 2.99
CA ILE A 3 2.96 -13.01 3.67
C ILE A 3 1.93 -11.95 4.03
N LEU A 4 1.85 -11.61 5.32
CA LEU A 4 1.04 -10.51 5.83
C LEU A 4 1.80 -9.19 5.63
N PHE A 5 1.18 -8.24 4.95
CA PHE A 5 1.75 -6.90 4.79
C PHE A 5 1.19 -5.98 5.86
N ASP A 6 2.10 -5.26 6.52
CA ASP A 6 1.76 -4.19 7.45
C ASP A 6 1.39 -2.89 6.72
N SER A 7 0.68 -1.99 7.41
CA SER A 7 0.30 -0.67 6.88
C SER A 7 1.52 0.11 6.40
N SER A 8 2.60 0.10 7.18
CA SER A 8 3.84 0.84 6.88
C SER A 8 4.48 0.42 5.56
N VAL A 9 4.43 -0.87 5.21
CA VAL A 9 4.95 -1.40 3.95
C VAL A 9 4.10 -0.92 2.78
N LEU A 10 2.78 -0.99 2.90
CA LEU A 10 1.86 -0.59 1.82
C LEU A 10 1.88 0.94 1.61
N ILE A 11 1.93 1.73 2.68
CA ILE A 11 2.10 3.19 2.59
C ILE A 11 3.41 3.53 1.86
N ALA A 12 4.52 2.88 2.24
CA ALA A 12 5.81 3.08 1.56
C ALA A 12 5.75 2.69 0.08
N ALA A 13 5.03 1.61 -0.27
CA ALA A 13 4.87 1.20 -1.66
C ALA A 13 4.00 2.17 -2.48
N PHE A 14 3.07 2.88 -1.84
CA PHE A 14 2.16 3.82 -2.52
C PHE A 14 2.70 5.25 -2.64
N VAL A 15 3.62 5.66 -1.76
CA VAL A 15 4.17 7.02 -1.72
C VAL A 15 5.58 7.03 -2.31
N GLU A 16 5.75 7.55 -3.52
CA GLU A 16 7.03 7.58 -4.24
C GLU A 16 8.15 8.32 -3.48
N SER A 17 7.79 9.40 -2.77
CA SER A 17 8.73 10.17 -1.96
C SER A 17 9.14 9.49 -0.65
N HIS A 18 8.56 8.33 -0.31
CA HIS A 18 8.91 7.61 0.91
C HIS A 18 10.32 7.00 0.78
N PRO A 19 11.20 7.11 1.79
CA PRO A 19 12.60 6.65 1.69
C PRO A 19 12.75 5.15 1.43
N LYS A 20 11.73 4.36 1.80
CA LYS A 20 11.69 2.91 1.56
C LYS A 20 10.85 2.51 0.34
N HIS A 21 10.47 3.45 -0.52
CA HIS A 21 9.56 3.21 -1.64
C HIS A 21 10.00 2.06 -2.53
N ASN A 22 11.22 2.11 -3.06
CA ASN A 22 11.74 1.08 -3.97
C ASN A 22 11.72 -0.33 -3.36
N LEU A 23 12.09 -0.45 -2.08
CA LEU A 23 12.08 -1.73 -1.38
C LEU A 23 10.65 -2.23 -1.19
N ALA A 24 9.73 -1.40 -0.70
CA ALA A 24 8.35 -1.78 -0.48
C ALA A 24 7.61 -2.11 -1.79
N LEU A 25 7.81 -1.30 -2.82
CA LEU A 25 7.26 -1.52 -4.16
C LEU A 25 7.73 -2.87 -4.73
N SER A 26 9.00 -3.23 -4.55
CA SER A 26 9.52 -4.52 -5.02
C SER A 26 8.74 -5.71 -4.43
N PHE A 27 8.39 -5.67 -3.15
CA PHE A 27 7.60 -6.73 -2.50
C PHE A 27 6.15 -6.75 -3.01
N LEU A 28 5.54 -5.58 -3.21
CA LEU A 28 4.20 -5.50 -3.79
C LEU A 28 4.16 -6.07 -5.21
N LEU A 29 5.18 -5.79 -6.03
CA LEU A 29 5.30 -6.35 -7.38
C LEU A 29 5.50 -7.86 -7.37
N LYS A 30 6.32 -8.40 -6.47
CA LYS A 30 6.46 -9.86 -6.28
C LYS A 30 5.13 -10.53 -5.94
N ALA A 31 4.33 -9.91 -5.06
CA ALA A 31 2.98 -10.37 -4.75
C ALA A 31 2.08 -10.37 -6.01
N LYS A 32 2.09 -9.28 -6.79
CA LYS A 32 1.34 -9.19 -8.06
C LYS A 32 1.78 -10.23 -9.10
N ASN A 33 3.07 -10.56 -9.11
CA ASN A 33 3.64 -11.61 -9.95
C ASN A 33 3.38 -13.03 -9.43
N LYS A 34 2.57 -13.18 -8.39
CA LYS A 34 2.17 -14.47 -7.78
C LYS A 34 3.36 -15.26 -7.21
N GLU A 35 4.46 -14.60 -6.84
CA GLU A 35 5.59 -15.26 -6.16
C GLU A 35 5.20 -15.72 -4.74
N PHE A 36 4.22 -15.04 -4.12
CA PHE A 36 3.59 -15.43 -2.87
C PHE A 36 2.17 -14.85 -2.76
N GLU A 37 1.38 -15.38 -1.82
CA GLU A 37 0.05 -14.87 -1.50
C GLU A 37 0.17 -13.70 -0.52
N LEU A 38 -0.31 -12.53 -0.95
CA LEU A 38 -0.41 -11.33 -0.12
C LEU A 38 -1.63 -11.44 0.80
N LEU A 39 -1.41 -11.29 2.10
CA LEU A 39 -2.47 -11.15 3.09
C LEU A 39 -2.48 -9.71 3.61
N VAL A 40 -3.67 -9.15 3.80
CA VAL A 40 -3.88 -7.83 4.38
C VAL A 40 -5.07 -7.91 5.34
N SER A 41 -4.92 -7.36 6.54
CA SER A 41 -6.03 -7.30 7.50
C SER A 41 -7.01 -6.16 7.16
N SER A 42 -8.27 -6.29 7.55
CA SER A 42 -9.25 -5.20 7.37
C SER A 42 -8.81 -3.92 8.09
N HIS A 43 -8.15 -4.02 9.24
CA HIS A 43 -7.61 -2.88 9.98
C HIS A 43 -6.50 -2.16 9.20
N THR A 44 -5.61 -2.94 8.55
CA THR A 44 -4.54 -2.38 7.71
C THR A 44 -5.11 -1.54 6.57
N ILE A 45 -6.23 -1.95 5.97
CA ILE A 45 -6.90 -1.17 4.91
C ILE A 45 -7.37 0.20 5.44
N LEU A 46 -7.97 0.23 6.63
CA LEU A 46 -8.45 1.46 7.27
C LEU A 46 -7.29 2.40 7.63
N GLU A 47 -6.20 1.84 8.16
CA GLU A 47 -5.02 2.61 8.54
C GLU A 47 -4.34 3.24 7.32
N ILE A 48 -4.14 2.46 6.25
CA ILE A 48 -3.58 2.97 4.99
C ILE A 48 -4.44 4.11 4.47
N TYR A 49 -5.77 3.92 4.38
CA TYR A 49 -6.67 4.96 3.89
C TYR A 49 -6.58 6.23 4.75
N SER A 50 -6.60 6.09 6.07
CA SER A 50 -6.46 7.19 7.02
C SER A 50 -5.15 7.96 6.79
N VAL A 51 -4.02 7.26 6.72
CA VAL A 51 -2.70 7.90 6.53
C VAL A 51 -2.59 8.58 5.17
N LEU A 52 -2.95 7.89 4.08
CA LEU A 52 -2.87 8.46 2.73
C LEU A 52 -3.68 9.76 2.61
N THR A 53 -4.84 9.86 3.26
CA THR A 53 -5.74 11.01 3.10
C THR A 53 -5.48 12.16 4.08
N SER A 54 -4.84 11.89 5.22
CA SER A 54 -4.59 12.88 6.28
C SER A 54 -3.17 13.42 6.31
N ALA A 55 -2.17 12.60 5.95
CA ALA A 55 -0.79 13.01 5.98
C ALA A 55 -0.49 14.07 4.89
N PRO A 56 0.42 15.02 5.15
CA PRO A 56 0.75 16.11 4.24
C PRO A 56 1.71 15.66 3.12
N PHE A 57 1.38 14.56 2.43
CA PHE A 57 2.16 14.09 1.28
C PHE A 57 2.16 15.11 0.14
N ILE A 58 3.24 15.11 -0.63
CA ILE A 58 3.40 15.95 -1.82
C ILE A 58 3.71 15.02 -3.00
N PRO A 59 2.83 14.94 -4.03
CA PRO A 59 1.51 15.60 -4.12
C PRO A 59 0.51 15.06 -3.08
N LYS A 60 -0.50 15.86 -2.73
CA LYS A 60 -1.54 15.45 -1.77
C LYS A 60 -2.33 14.28 -2.35
N ILE A 61 -2.48 13.21 -1.55
CA ILE A 61 -3.28 12.05 -1.92
C ILE A 61 -4.72 12.30 -1.48
N THR A 62 -5.62 12.37 -2.45
CA THR A 62 -7.05 12.59 -2.17
C THR A 62 -7.73 11.27 -1.75
N PRO A 63 -8.89 11.33 -1.08
CA PRO A 63 -9.71 10.14 -0.80
C PRO A 63 -9.96 9.24 -2.01
N GLN A 64 -10.20 9.85 -3.18
CA GLN A 64 -10.41 9.13 -4.43
C GLN A 64 -9.14 8.37 -4.87
N ILE A 65 -7.97 9.02 -4.83
CA ILE A 65 -6.69 8.39 -5.18
C ILE A 65 -6.36 7.27 -4.20
N ALA A 66 -6.54 7.51 -2.89
CA ALA A 66 -6.30 6.49 -1.87
C ALA A 66 -7.19 5.25 -2.08
N LYS A 67 -8.48 5.44 -2.38
CA LYS A 67 -9.39 4.34 -2.74
C LYS A 67 -8.88 3.58 -3.96
N GLN A 68 -8.51 4.26 -5.04
CA GLN A 68 -7.98 3.62 -6.25
C GLN A 68 -6.70 2.82 -5.99
N LEU A 69 -5.78 3.37 -5.19
CA LEU A 69 -4.55 2.66 -4.80
C LEU A 69 -4.86 1.37 -4.04
N ILE A 70 -5.78 1.41 -3.08
CA ILE A 70 -6.19 0.22 -2.31
C ILE A 70 -6.87 -0.80 -3.23
N GLU A 71 -7.81 -0.37 -4.07
CA GLU A 71 -8.58 -1.28 -4.93
C GLU A 71 -7.70 -1.94 -6.00
N ASN A 72 -6.75 -1.22 -6.60
CA ASN A 72 -5.90 -1.75 -7.67
C ASN A 72 -4.74 -2.64 -7.18
N ASN A 73 -4.45 -2.64 -5.88
CA ASN A 73 -3.28 -3.32 -5.33
C ASN A 73 -3.61 -4.35 -4.24
N ILE A 74 -4.74 -4.22 -3.55
CA ILE A 74 -5.08 -5.05 -2.39
C ILE A 74 -6.37 -5.85 -2.62
N LYS A 75 -7.38 -5.26 -3.26
CA LYS A 75 -8.62 -6.00 -3.57
C LYS A 75 -8.40 -6.88 -4.81
N ALA A 76 -8.81 -8.15 -4.70
CA ALA A 76 -8.89 -9.09 -5.82
C ALA A 76 -10.22 -8.92 -6.56
#